data_AF-A0A947WH21-F1
#
_entry.id   AF-A0A947WH21-F1
#
_cell.length_a   1.000
_cell.length_b   1.000
_cell.length_c   1.000
_cell.angle_alpha   90.00
_cell.angle_beta   90.00
_cell.angle_gamma   90.00
#
_symmetry.space_group_name_H-M   'P 1'
#
loop_
_entity.id
_entity.type
_entity.pdbx_description
1 polymer ?
#
loop_
_entity_poly.entity_id
_entity_poly.type
_entity_poly.pdbx_seq_one_letter_code
_entity_poly.pdbx_strand_id
1 'polypeptide(L)'
;MGLGSIIFNNFFAKIISLALAVATWFYVFDLVNKDSFSQKNETIEDVFSRYKFVVKEVPVKPVFTGKSPEGYRVAFDKVKIEPDKISVFGPEEAVAGLEGLQTDRINLGEYTRSVKLSLGLNSDVKFLRINDKVVDVYIPVEPITVVVPPGPPVKEQ
;
A
#
# COMPACT_ATOMS: atom_id res chain seq x y z
N MET A 1 50.41 7.43 -60.92
CA MET A 1 50.18 6.29 -59.99
C MET A 1 48.83 6.51 -59.32
N GLY A 2 47.83 5.69 -59.64
CA GLY A 2 46.43 5.97 -59.34
C GLY A 2 45.99 5.54 -57.93
N LEU A 3 45.43 6.49 -57.18
CA LEU A 3 44.80 6.29 -55.86
C LEU A 3 43.67 5.25 -55.85
N GLY A 4 43.12 4.85 -57.00
CA GLY A 4 42.06 3.86 -57.11
C GLY A 4 42.46 2.46 -56.65
N SER A 5 43.71 2.03 -56.89
CA SER A 5 44.17 0.67 -56.53
C SER A 5 44.17 0.42 -55.02
N ILE A 6 44.34 1.46 -54.20
CA ILE A 6 44.40 1.36 -52.74
C ILE A 6 43.00 1.23 -52.12
N ILE A 7 41.97 1.80 -52.77
CA ILE A 7 40.57 1.72 -52.28
C ILE A 7 39.95 0.36 -52.64
N PHE A 8 40.32 -0.23 -53.79
CA PHE A 8 39.79 -1.51 -54.25
C PHE A 8 40.55 -2.74 -53.74
N ASN A 9 41.72 -2.57 -53.11
CA ASN A 9 42.40 -3.69 -52.47
C ASN A 9 41.70 -4.03 -51.14
N ASN A 10 41.36 -5.31 -50.94
CA ASN A 10 40.56 -5.80 -49.81
C ASN A 10 39.09 -5.35 -49.78
N PHE A 11 38.54 -4.84 -50.89
CA PHE A 11 37.12 -4.46 -50.97
C PHE A 11 36.18 -5.65 -50.63
N PHE A 12 36.55 -6.84 -51.08
CA PHE A 12 35.81 -8.08 -50.79
C PHE A 12 35.80 -8.42 -49.29
N ALA A 13 36.94 -8.26 -48.60
CA ALA A 13 37.04 -8.51 -47.15
C ALA A 13 36.19 -7.54 -46.33
N LYS A 14 36.07 -6.28 -46.78
CA LYS A 14 35.20 -5.26 -46.15
C LYS A 14 33.71 -5.58 -46.32
N ILE A 15 33.32 -6.08 -47.49
CA ILE A 15 31.94 -6.54 -47.73
C ILE A 15 31.60 -7.74 -46.84
N ILE A 16 32.53 -8.69 -46.73
CA ILE A 16 32.34 -9.88 -45.87
C ILE A 16 32.18 -9.48 -44.40
N SER A 17 33.02 -8.57 -43.89
CA SER A 17 32.88 -8.14 -42.49
C SER A 17 31.58 -7.38 -42.23
N LEU A 18 31.13 -6.57 -43.20
CA LEU A 18 29.85 -5.86 -43.12
C LEU A 18 28.67 -6.84 -43.14
N ALA A 19 28.70 -7.84 -44.01
CA ALA A 19 27.67 -8.88 -44.07
C ALA A 19 27.60 -9.69 -42.77
N LEU A 20 28.75 -10.07 -42.20
CA LEU A 20 28.83 -10.73 -40.90
C LEU A 20 28.28 -9.87 -39.76
N ALA A 21 28.57 -8.57 -39.76
CA ALA A 21 28.04 -7.66 -38.75
C ALA A 21 26.51 -7.56 -38.83
N VAL A 22 25.94 -7.45 -40.03
CA VAL A 22 24.48 -7.43 -40.24
C VAL A 22 23.85 -8.76 -39.85
N ALA A 23 24.46 -9.90 -40.23
CA ALA A 23 23.97 -11.22 -39.85
C ALA A 23 24.02 -11.43 -38.33
N THR A 24 25.07 -10.96 -37.67
CA THR A 24 25.21 -11.01 -36.21
C THR A 24 24.18 -10.11 -35.54
N TRP A 25 23.95 -8.90 -36.07
CA TRP A 25 22.91 -8.01 -35.58
C TRP A 25 21.52 -8.65 -35.70
N PHE A 26 21.21 -9.27 -36.84
CA PHE A 26 19.95 -10.00 -37.03
C PHE A 26 19.83 -11.21 -36.11
N TYR A 27 20.90 -11.97 -35.91
CA TYR A 27 20.90 -13.12 -35.00
C TYR A 27 20.66 -12.69 -33.55
N VAL A 28 21.38 -11.67 -33.08
CA VAL A 28 21.19 -11.12 -31.73
C VAL A 28 19.79 -10.53 -31.59
N PHE A 29 19.30 -9.80 -32.60
CA PHE A 29 17.95 -9.23 -32.60
C PHE A 29 16.86 -10.30 -32.58
N ASP A 30 16.97 -11.38 -33.37
CA ASP A 30 16.03 -12.51 -33.34
C ASP A 30 16.07 -13.26 -32.00
N LEU A 31 17.26 -13.45 -31.42
CA LEU A 31 17.42 -14.07 -30.09
C LEU A 31 16.76 -13.20 -29.01
N VAL A 32 17.03 -11.89 -29.03
CA VAL A 32 16.43 -10.92 -28.09
C VAL A 32 14.92 -10.81 -28.31
N ASN A 33 14.42 -10.86 -29.55
CA ASN A 33 12.98 -10.87 -29.84
C ASN A 33 12.30 -12.20 -29.48
N LYS A 34 13.01 -13.33 -29.47
CA LYS A 34 12.42 -14.59 -29.00
C LYS A 34 12.33 -14.65 -27.48
N ASP A 35 13.33 -14.12 -26.76
CA ASP A 35 13.37 -14.16 -25.30
C ASP A 35 12.58 -13.01 -24.65
N SER A 36 12.58 -11.81 -25.23
CA SER A 36 11.93 -10.62 -24.63
C SER A 36 10.40 -10.65 -24.68
N PHE A 37 9.81 -11.44 -25.57
CA PHE A 37 8.35 -11.60 -25.64
C PHE A 37 7.82 -12.75 -24.77
N SER A 38 8.73 -13.50 -24.13
CA SER A 38 8.41 -14.49 -23.09
C SER A 38 8.63 -13.95 -21.67
N GLN A 39 8.92 -12.65 -21.51
CA GLN A 39 8.58 -11.96 -20.27
C GLN A 39 7.05 -11.92 -20.20
N LYS A 40 6.52 -12.97 -19.59
CA LYS A 40 5.25 -13.14 -18.89
C LYS A 40 4.48 -11.82 -18.68
N ASN A 41 3.94 -11.29 -19.76
CA ASN A 41 2.83 -10.38 -19.72
C ASN A 41 1.69 -11.28 -19.27
N GLU A 42 1.51 -11.46 -17.96
CA GLU A 42 0.21 -11.90 -17.47
C GLU A 42 -0.75 -10.85 -18.01
N THR A 43 -1.39 -11.17 -19.14
CA THR A 43 -2.34 -10.30 -19.78
C THR A 43 -3.34 -9.94 -18.69
N ILE A 44 -3.77 -8.69 -18.65
CA ILE A 44 -4.82 -8.28 -17.71
C ILE A 44 -5.98 -9.29 -17.78
N GLU A 45 -6.28 -9.83 -18.97
CA GLU A 45 -7.23 -10.93 -19.14
C GLU A 45 -6.93 -12.22 -18.37
N ASP A 46 -5.68 -12.69 -18.28
CA ASP A 46 -5.28 -13.92 -17.56
C ASP A 46 -5.45 -13.75 -16.03
N VAL A 47 -5.12 -12.58 -15.50
CA VAL A 47 -5.34 -12.27 -14.08
C VAL A 47 -6.84 -12.21 -13.75
N PHE A 48 -7.64 -11.57 -14.60
CA PHE A 48 -9.09 -11.43 -14.38
C PHE A 48 -9.88 -12.72 -14.66
N SER A 49 -9.31 -13.67 -15.42
CA SER A 49 -9.93 -14.99 -15.65
C SER A 49 -9.58 -16.01 -14.57
N ARG A 50 -8.42 -15.89 -13.89
CA ARG A 50 -8.08 -16.74 -12.73
C ARG A 50 -8.74 -16.28 -11.43
N TYR A 51 -8.87 -14.98 -11.23
CA TYR A 51 -9.39 -14.44 -9.98
C TYR A 51 -10.78 -13.83 -10.17
N LYS A 52 -11.74 -14.27 -9.36
CA LYS A 52 -13.05 -13.63 -9.28
C LYS A 52 -12.94 -12.35 -8.46
N PHE A 53 -13.20 -11.20 -9.07
CA PHE A 53 -13.20 -9.91 -8.39
C PHE A 53 -14.58 -9.61 -7.80
N VAL A 54 -14.59 -9.14 -6.56
CA VAL A 54 -15.81 -8.80 -5.82
C VAL A 54 -15.65 -7.46 -5.11
N VAL A 55 -16.78 -6.83 -4.81
CA VAL A 55 -16.86 -5.69 -3.90
C VAL A 55 -17.43 -6.19 -2.58
N LYS A 56 -16.78 -5.87 -1.47
CA LYS A 56 -17.25 -6.17 -0.11
C LYS A 56 -17.12 -4.94 0.76
N GLU A 57 -18.11 -4.71 1.61
CA GLU A 57 -18.01 -3.73 2.67
C GLU A 57 -17.31 -4.35 3.88
N VAL A 58 -16.26 -3.68 4.36
CA VAL A 58 -15.50 -4.13 5.52
C VAL A 58 -15.50 -3.04 6.60
N PRO A 59 -15.56 -3.42 7.89
CA PRO A 59 -15.57 -2.46 8.97
C PRO A 59 -14.19 -1.80 9.15
N VAL A 60 -14.19 -0.55 9.58
CA VAL A 60 -12.98 0.20 9.89
C VAL A 60 -12.64 0.04 11.38
N LYS A 61 -11.39 -0.33 11.67
CA LYS A 61 -10.85 -0.53 13.02
C LYS A 61 -9.74 0.49 13.29
N PRO A 62 -9.96 1.47 14.18
CA PRO A 62 -8.93 2.44 14.52
C PRO A 62 -7.82 1.79 15.34
N VAL A 63 -6.57 2.15 15.03
CA VAL A 63 -5.38 1.62 15.72
C VAL A 63 -4.86 2.65 16.71
N PHE A 64 -5.10 2.40 18.00
CA PHE A 64 -4.62 3.28 19.07
C PHE A 64 -3.25 2.83 19.58
N THR A 65 -2.39 3.79 19.86
CA THR A 65 -1.05 3.57 20.41
C THR A 65 -0.77 4.55 21.55
N GLY A 66 0.12 4.15 22.46
CA GLY A 66 0.49 4.96 23.63
C GLY A 66 -0.52 4.85 24.79
N LYS A 67 -0.25 5.62 25.85
CA LYS A 67 -1.16 5.76 27.01
C LYS A 67 -1.77 7.16 26.99
N SER A 68 -3.00 7.27 27.47
CA SER A 68 -3.62 8.57 27.70
C SER A 68 -2.79 9.39 28.72
N PRO A 69 -2.73 10.73 28.58
CA PRO A 69 -2.06 11.60 29.54
C PRO A 69 -2.61 11.43 30.96
N GLU A 70 -1.78 11.71 31.97
CA GLU A 70 -2.22 11.67 33.37
C GLU A 70 -3.45 12.56 33.61
N GLY A 71 -4.43 12.03 34.34
CA GLY A 71 -5.68 12.73 34.62
C GLY A 71 -6.71 12.69 33.49
N TYR A 72 -6.46 12.00 32.38
CA TYR A 72 -7.40 11.85 31.27
C TYR A 72 -7.59 10.38 30.87
N ARG A 73 -8.82 10.03 30.48
CA ARG A 73 -9.15 8.74 29.85
C ARG A 73 -9.84 8.97 28.51
N VAL A 74 -9.55 8.10 27.56
CA VAL A 74 -10.32 8.02 26.32
C VAL A 74 -11.57 7.19 26.59
N ALA A 75 -12.75 7.72 26.25
CA ALA A 75 -14.00 6.98 26.32
C ALA A 75 -14.14 6.12 25.05
N PHE A 76 -13.48 4.95 25.03
CA PHE A 76 -13.49 4.03 23.89
C PHE A 76 -14.91 3.64 23.45
N ASP A 77 -15.85 3.54 24.38
CA ASP A 77 -17.26 3.21 24.11
C ASP A 77 -18.01 4.29 23.33
N LYS A 78 -17.48 5.53 23.29
CA LYS A 78 -18.10 6.69 22.62
C LYS A 78 -17.34 7.12 21.36
N VAL A 79 -16.31 6.36 20.95
CA VAL A 79 -15.57 6.66 19.71
C VAL A 79 -16.52 6.49 18.52
N LYS A 80 -16.55 7.50 17.64
CA LYS A 80 -17.34 7.46 16.41
C LYS A 80 -16.41 7.46 15.20
N ILE A 81 -16.73 6.66 14.21
CA ILE A 81 -15.97 6.53 12.96
C ILE A 81 -16.95 6.76 11.82
N GLU A 82 -16.63 7.69 10.93
CA GLU A 82 -17.45 8.03 9.79
C GLU A 82 -16.58 8.04 8.51
N PRO A 83 -16.87 7.17 7.52
CA PRO A 83 -17.80 6.03 7.56
C PRO A 83 -17.27 4.84 8.41
N ASP A 84 -18.18 4.09 9.03
CA ASP A 84 -17.85 2.90 9.84
C ASP A 84 -17.53 1.65 9.00
N LYS A 85 -18.00 1.64 7.74
CA LYS A 85 -17.77 0.60 6.75
C LYS A 85 -17.31 1.20 5.44
N ILE A 86 -16.38 0.52 4.78
CA ILE A 86 -15.83 0.98 3.50
C ILE A 86 -15.89 -0.14 2.47
N SER A 87 -16.29 0.26 1.26
CA SER A 87 -16.31 -0.61 0.10
C SER A 87 -14.89 -0.87 -0.41
N VAL A 88 -14.58 -2.15 -0.50
CA VAL A 88 -13.28 -2.66 -0.95
C VAL A 88 -13.49 -3.56 -2.16
N PHE A 89 -12.71 -3.31 -3.20
CA PHE A 89 -12.70 -4.09 -4.43
C PHE A 89 -11.40 -4.90 -4.53
N GLY A 90 -11.52 -6.19 -4.84
CA GLY A 90 -10.37 -7.06 -5.02
C GLY A 90 -10.75 -8.51 -5.29
N PRO A 91 -9.76 -9.41 -5.40
CA PRO A 91 -9.98 -10.85 -5.53
C PRO A 91 -10.82 -11.38 -4.36
N GLU A 92 -11.79 -12.25 -4.63
CA GLU A 92 -12.67 -12.84 -3.62
C GLU A 92 -11.90 -13.50 -2.48
N GLU A 93 -10.82 -14.20 -2.77
CA GLU A 93 -9.95 -14.85 -1.79
C GLU A 93 -9.31 -13.82 -0.83
N ALA A 94 -8.82 -12.70 -1.38
CA ALA A 94 -8.18 -11.64 -0.60
C ALA A 94 -9.21 -10.86 0.24
N VAL A 95 -10.39 -10.62 -0.32
CA VAL A 95 -11.48 -9.87 0.30
C VAL A 95 -12.25 -10.72 1.33
N ALA A 96 -12.34 -12.03 1.13
CA ALA A 96 -12.94 -12.96 2.08
C ALA A 96 -12.14 -13.05 3.38
N GLY A 97 -10.79 -13.06 3.28
CA GLY A 97 -9.89 -13.08 4.43
C GLY A 97 -9.75 -11.74 5.18
N LEU A 98 -10.33 -10.66 4.67
CA LEU A 98 -10.29 -9.36 5.33
C LEU A 98 -11.31 -9.28 6.49
N GLU A 99 -10.78 -9.18 7.71
CA GLU A 99 -11.56 -8.96 8.93
C GLU A 99 -11.94 -7.48 9.16
N GLY A 100 -11.23 -6.55 8.51
CA GLY A 100 -11.45 -5.12 8.64
C GLY A 100 -10.26 -4.31 8.14
N LEU A 101 -10.48 -3.03 7.87
CA LEU A 101 -9.43 -2.08 7.50
C LEU A 101 -8.88 -1.38 8.74
N GLN A 102 -7.57 -1.23 8.80
CA GLN A 102 -6.91 -0.52 9.89
C GLN A 102 -6.64 0.93 9.48
N THR A 103 -6.88 1.86 10.40
CA THR A 103 -6.45 3.25 10.22
C THR A 103 -4.96 3.41 10.48
N ASP A 104 -4.42 4.56 10.10
CA ASP A 104 -3.14 5.03 10.63
C ASP A 104 -3.14 5.03 12.17
N ARG A 105 -1.93 4.87 12.73
CA ARG A 105 -1.74 4.80 14.19
C ARG A 105 -2.05 6.14 14.83
N ILE A 106 -2.91 6.11 15.85
CA ILE A 106 -3.33 7.27 16.63
C ILE A 106 -2.57 7.26 17.95
N ASN A 107 -1.75 8.27 18.22
CA ASN A 107 -1.07 8.41 19.50
C ASN A 107 -1.98 9.10 20.52
N LEU A 108 -2.42 8.35 21.55
CA LEU A 108 -3.31 8.87 22.58
C LEU A 108 -2.64 9.86 23.54
N GLY A 109 -1.30 9.88 23.60
CA GLY A 109 -0.54 10.70 24.56
C GLY A 109 -0.59 12.20 24.28
N GLU A 110 -1.15 12.63 23.16
CA GLU A 110 -1.19 14.04 22.75
C GLU A 110 -2.56 14.70 23.01
N TYR A 111 -3.57 13.92 23.43
CA TYR A 111 -4.95 14.40 23.51
C TYR A 111 -5.42 14.54 24.95
N THR A 112 -5.66 15.79 25.36
CA THR A 112 -6.29 16.18 26.64
C THR A 112 -7.73 16.67 26.47
N ARG A 113 -8.23 16.67 25.22
CA ARG A 113 -9.59 17.10 24.85
C ARG A 113 -10.12 16.26 23.70
N SER A 114 -11.44 16.22 23.55
CA SER A 114 -12.07 15.52 22.43
C SER A 114 -11.60 16.09 21.09
N VAL A 115 -11.25 15.21 20.16
CA VAL A 115 -10.67 15.58 18.86
C VAL A 115 -11.35 14.81 17.73
N LYS A 116 -11.48 15.45 16.57
CA LYS A 116 -11.87 14.82 15.31
C LYS A 116 -10.62 14.73 14.43
N LEU A 117 -10.24 13.52 14.04
CA LEU A 117 -9.05 13.23 13.23
C LEU A 117 -9.48 12.63 11.90
N SER A 118 -8.93 13.14 10.80
CA SER A 118 -9.08 12.52 9.49
C SER A 118 -7.85 11.65 9.21
N LEU A 119 -8.05 10.33 9.18
CA LEU A 119 -6.98 9.34 9.13
C LEU A 119 -7.01 8.58 7.81
N GLY A 120 -5.83 8.23 7.31
CA GLY A 120 -5.70 7.31 6.18
C GLY A 120 -6.04 5.89 6.60
N LEU A 121 -6.47 5.09 5.63
CA LEU A 121 -6.61 3.65 5.78
C LEU A 121 -5.41 2.96 5.16
N ASN A 122 -4.87 2.00 5.89
CA ASN A 122 -3.84 1.13 5.38
C ASN A 122 -4.38 -0.28 5.17
N SER A 123 -3.91 -0.92 4.10
CA SER A 123 -4.19 -2.32 3.79
C SER A 123 -2.91 -2.97 3.28
N ASP A 124 -2.44 -3.98 4.00
CA ASP A 124 -1.28 -4.78 3.61
C ASP A 124 -1.60 -5.80 2.50
N VAL A 125 -2.87 -5.89 2.08
CA VAL A 125 -3.34 -6.87 1.09
C VAL A 125 -3.06 -6.39 -0.34
N LYS A 126 -2.35 -7.21 -1.12
CA LYS A 126 -2.07 -6.95 -2.54
C LYS A 126 -3.35 -6.98 -3.38
N PHE A 127 -3.37 -6.19 -4.45
CA PHE A 127 -4.49 -6.09 -5.41
C PHE A 127 -5.81 -5.55 -4.83
N LEU A 128 -5.77 -4.99 -3.62
CA LEU A 128 -6.91 -4.38 -2.99
C LEU A 128 -7.07 -2.91 -3.43
N ARG A 129 -8.28 -2.51 -3.81
CA ARG A 129 -8.65 -1.12 -4.09
C ARG A 129 -9.70 -0.68 -3.09
N ILE A 130 -9.40 0.42 -2.39
CA ILE A 130 -10.27 1.02 -1.39
C ILE A 130 -10.89 2.27 -2.03
N ASN A 131 -12.21 2.40 -1.98
CA ASN A 131 -12.91 3.53 -2.59
C ASN A 131 -12.66 4.82 -1.79
N ASP A 132 -12.84 4.76 -0.47
CA ASP A 132 -12.62 5.87 0.46
C ASP A 132 -11.33 5.68 1.24
N LYS A 133 -10.33 6.50 0.97
CA LYS A 133 -8.99 6.36 1.61
C LYS A 133 -8.87 7.09 2.95
N VAL A 134 -9.84 7.91 3.30
CA VAL A 134 -9.81 8.79 4.48
C VAL A 134 -11.08 8.57 5.28
N VAL A 135 -10.93 8.46 6.60
CA VAL A 135 -12.03 8.33 7.55
C VAL A 135 -11.91 9.37 8.64
N ASP A 136 -13.06 9.86 9.10
CA ASP A 136 -13.12 10.74 10.25
C ASP A 136 -13.34 9.93 11.52
N VAL A 137 -12.41 10.05 12.47
CA VAL A 137 -12.48 9.41 13.78
C VAL A 137 -12.64 10.48 14.85
N TYR A 138 -13.76 10.43 15.57
CA TYR A 138 -14.05 11.27 16.71
C TYR A 138 -13.68 10.54 18.00
N ILE A 139 -12.72 11.09 18.74
CA ILE A 139 -12.16 10.52 19.96
C ILE A 139 -12.57 11.41 21.14
N PRO A 140 -13.54 11.00 21.97
CA PRO A 140 -13.90 11.71 23.18
C PRO A 140 -12.91 11.42 24.32
N VAL A 141 -12.40 12.48 24.93
CA VAL A 141 -11.47 12.40 26.08
C VAL A 141 -12.15 13.03 27.29
N GLU A 142 -12.20 12.27 28.40
CA GLU A 142 -12.82 12.67 29.67
C GLU A 142 -11.75 12.77 30.78
N PRO A 143 -11.81 13.77 31.67
CA PRO A 143 -10.93 13.83 32.83
C PRO A 143 -11.25 12.70 33.81
N ILE A 144 -10.21 12.05 34.35
CA ILE A 144 -10.34 11.08 35.44
C ILE A 144 -10.49 11.88 36.73
N THR A 145 -11.71 12.02 37.23
CA THR A 145 -11.93 12.49 38.60
C THR A 145 -11.30 11.49 39.57
N VAL A 146 -10.16 11.84 40.15
CA VAL A 146 -9.57 11.10 41.27
C VAL A 146 -10.54 11.26 42.43
N VAL A 147 -11.30 10.21 42.72
CA VAL A 147 -12.14 10.17 43.93
C VAL A 147 -11.15 10.10 45.10
N VAL A 148 -10.83 11.25 45.68
CA VAL A 148 -9.99 11.30 46.88
C VAL A 148 -10.76 10.54 47.97
N PRO A 149 -10.28 9.38 48.45
CA PRO A 149 -10.96 8.67 49.51
C PRO A 149 -11.05 9.60 50.73
N PRO A 150 -12.19 9.67 51.42
CA PRO A 150 -12.29 10.46 52.64
C PRO A 150 -11.18 10.02 53.58
N GLY A 151 -10.34 10.98 53.98
CA GLY A 151 -9.21 10.71 54.86
C GLY A 151 -9.66 9.98 56.12
N PRO A 152 -8.81 9.12 56.71
CA PRO A 152 -9.14 8.45 57.95
C PRO A 152 -9.58 9.48 58.99
N PRO A 153 -10.65 9.23 59.75
CA PRO A 153 -11.11 10.16 60.77
C PRO A 153 -9.95 10.46 61.71
N VAL A 154 -9.58 11.73 61.79
CA VAL A 154 -8.61 12.23 62.74
C VAL A 154 -9.17 11.90 64.12
N LYS A 155 -8.56 10.92 64.80
CA LYS A 155 -8.85 10.67 66.21
C LYS A 155 -8.24 11.83 66.98
N GLU A 156 -9.09 12.75 67.45
CA GLU A 156 -8.71 13.68 68.53
C GLU A 156 -8.26 12.84 69.74
N GLN A 157 -7.03 13.11 70.18
CA GLN A 157 -6.48 12.65 71.46
C GLN A 157 -6.53 13.81 72.45
#